data_AF-A0A1N7MIM0-F1
#
_entry.id   AF-A0A1N7MIM0-F1
#
_cell.length_a   1.000
_cell.length_b   1.000
_cell.length_c   1.000
_cell.angle_alpha   90.00
_cell.angle_beta   90.00
_cell.angle_gamma   90.00
#
_symmetry.space_group_name_H-M   'P 1'
#
loop_
_entity.id
_entity.type
_entity.pdbx_description
1 polymer ?
#
loop_
_entity_poly.entity_id
_entity_poly.type
_entity_poly.pdbx_seq_one_letter_code
_entity_poly.pdbx_strand_id
1 'polypeptide(L)'
;MARNALHEIKKSLDELVGERVLLRANGGRRKTIERFGVLEETYPSVFVVKLDPPDGSFERVSYSYADVLTETVELMLCKEDGNTTKFVVEH
;
A
#
# COMPACT_ATOMS: atom_id res chain seq x y z
N MET A 1 -12.00 -14.52 -12.82
CA MET A 1 -10.53 -14.35 -12.75
C MET A 1 -10.13 -13.25 -11.77
N ALA A 2 -10.73 -12.05 -11.80
CA ALA A 2 -10.41 -10.95 -10.85
C ALA A 2 -10.60 -11.25 -9.34
N ARG A 3 -11.53 -12.14 -8.96
CA ARG A 3 -11.80 -12.46 -7.54
C ARG A 3 -10.61 -13.11 -6.83
N ASN A 4 -9.78 -13.86 -7.56
CA ASN A 4 -8.59 -14.48 -6.99
C ASN A 4 -7.48 -13.45 -6.78
N ALA A 5 -7.31 -12.51 -7.73
CA ALA A 5 -6.26 -11.48 -7.63
C ALA A 5 -6.43 -10.60 -6.38
N LEU A 6 -7.65 -10.13 -6.08
CA LEU A 6 -7.90 -9.35 -4.86
C LEU A 6 -7.63 -10.15 -3.58
N HIS A 7 -7.88 -11.46 -3.60
CA HIS A 7 -7.64 -12.32 -2.45
C HIS A 7 -6.14 -12.54 -2.23
N GLU A 8 -5.37 -12.74 -3.30
CA GLU A 8 -3.90 -12.84 -3.21
C GLU A 8 -3.28 -11.52 -2.73
N ILE A 9 -3.72 -10.37 -3.26
CA ILE A 9 -3.27 -9.05 -2.79
C ILE A 9 -3.57 -8.90 -1.29
N LYS A 10 -4.78 -9.24 -0.85
CA LYS A 10 -5.15 -9.19 0.57
C LYS A 10 -4.23 -10.09 1.39
N LYS A 11 -4.00 -11.33 0.98
CA LYS A 11 -3.18 -12.28 1.71
C LYS A 11 -1.74 -11.79 1.84
N SER A 12 -1.16 -11.27 0.77
CA SER A 12 0.16 -10.66 0.83
C SER A 12 0.19 -9.47 1.78
N LEU A 13 -0.81 -8.58 1.74
CA LEU A 13 -0.88 -7.44 2.67
C LEU A 13 -1.08 -7.86 4.13
N ASP A 14 -1.84 -8.92 4.40
CA ASP A 14 -2.00 -9.47 5.75
C ASP A 14 -0.64 -9.90 6.34
N GLU A 15 0.27 -10.45 5.52
CA GLU A 15 1.62 -10.89 5.94
C GLU A 15 2.58 -9.72 6.22
N LEU A 16 2.19 -8.49 5.92
CA LEU A 16 3.02 -7.29 5.96
C LEU A 16 2.50 -6.25 6.95
N VAL A 17 1.45 -6.60 7.71
CA VAL A 17 0.93 -5.74 8.76
C VAL A 17 2.03 -5.48 9.78
N GLY A 18 2.30 -4.21 10.06
CA GLY A 18 3.40 -3.74 10.90
C GLY A 18 4.63 -3.30 10.12
N GLU A 19 4.73 -3.62 8.82
CA GLU A 19 5.88 -3.26 7.99
C GLU A 19 5.82 -1.82 7.49
N ARG A 20 7.01 -1.21 7.32
CA ARG A 20 7.14 0.12 6.75
C ARG A 20 6.95 0.06 5.23
N VAL A 21 6.08 0.92 4.73
CA VAL A 21 5.70 0.99 3.32
C VAL A 21 5.83 2.41 2.78
N LEU A 22 6.20 2.52 1.51
CA LEU A 22 6.03 3.73 0.71
C LEU A 22 4.76 3.56 -0.12
N LEU A 23 3.79 4.44 0.13
CA LEU A 23 2.54 4.48 -0.60
C LEU A 23 2.62 5.53 -1.70
N ARG A 24 2.36 5.11 -2.93
CA ARG A 24 2.34 5.98 -4.11
C ARG A 24 0.94 6.01 -4.70
N ALA A 25 0.26 7.14 -4.59
CA ALA A 25 -1.08 7.32 -5.15
C ALA A 25 -1.04 8.21 -6.40
N ASN A 26 -1.69 7.75 -7.47
CA ASN A 26 -1.80 8.46 -8.75
C ASN A 26 -2.97 9.45 -8.72
N GLY A 27 -2.73 10.63 -8.16
CA GLY A 27 -3.68 11.75 -8.05
C GLY A 27 -3.88 12.50 -9.37
N GLY A 28 -4.40 11.84 -10.40
CA GLY A 28 -4.84 12.46 -11.65
C GLY A 28 -3.74 13.00 -12.57
N ARG A 29 -4.05 14.04 -13.37
CA ARG A 29 -3.38 14.39 -14.65
C ARG A 29 -1.87 14.72 -14.63
N ARG A 30 -1.21 14.78 -13.48
CA ARG A 30 0.26 14.98 -13.38
C ARG A 30 0.85 14.89 -11.98
N LYS A 31 0.08 14.53 -10.96
CA LYS A 31 0.56 14.48 -9.56
C LYS A 31 0.54 13.05 -9.05
N THR A 32 1.73 12.49 -8.99
CA THR A 32 2.03 11.31 -8.16
C THR A 32 2.34 11.81 -6.76
N ILE A 33 1.68 11.26 -5.75
CA ILE A 33 1.98 11.56 -4.34
C ILE A 33 2.62 10.33 -3.74
N GLU A 34 3.79 10.49 -3.15
CA GLU A 34 4.54 9.44 -2.45
C GLU A 34 4.58 9.78 -0.96
N ARG A 35 4.06 8.89 -0.11
CA ARG A 35 4.02 9.08 1.34
C ARG A 35 4.50 7.83 2.05
N PHE A 36 5.38 8.01 3.03
CA PHE A 36 5.83 6.92 3.89
C PHE A 36 4.79 6.66 4.98
N GLY A 37 4.66 5.40 5.35
CA GLY A 37 3.81 4.97 6.44
C GLY A 37 4.12 3.55 6.88
N VAL A 38 3.28 3.03 7.76
CA VAL A 38 3.28 1.65 8.22
C VAL A 38 1.92 1.05 7.87
N LEU A 39 1.92 -0.15 7.29
CA LEU A 39 0.69 -0.90 7.08
C LEU A 39 0.15 -1.29 8.46
N GLU A 40 -0.93 -0.65 8.91
CA GLU A 40 -1.38 -0.77 10.30
C GLU A 40 -2.39 -1.91 10.45
N GLU A 41 -3.35 -2.00 9.53
CA GLU A 41 -4.42 -2.99 9.59
C GLU A 41 -4.90 -3.38 8.18
N THR A 42 -5.48 -4.57 8.07
CA THR A 42 -6.13 -5.07 6.86
C THR A 42 -7.54 -5.58 7.19
N TYR A 43 -8.48 -5.29 6.29
CA TYR A 43 -9.90 -5.63 6.43
C TYR A 43 -10.38 -6.36 5.16
N PRO A 44 -11.56 -7.02 5.16
CA PRO A 44 -11.99 -7.82 4.01
C PRO A 44 -12.02 -7.11 2.65
N SER A 45 -12.12 -5.78 2.60
CA SER A 45 -12.19 -5.01 1.35
C SER A 45 -11.19 -3.86 1.24
N VAL A 46 -10.54 -3.49 2.34
CA VAL A 46 -9.65 -2.32 2.41
C VAL A 46 -8.50 -2.61 3.36
N PHE A 47 -7.41 -1.86 3.24
CA PHE A 47 -6.30 -1.85 4.18
C PHE A 47 -6.06 -0.41 4.67
N VAL A 48 -5.49 -0.29 5.86
CA VAL A 48 -5.23 0.97 6.55
C VAL A 48 -3.72 1.15 6.67
N VAL A 49 -3.23 2.28 6.17
CA VAL A 49 -1.84 2.70 6.32
C VAL A 49 -1.81 3.91 7.24
N LYS A 50 -0.97 3.84 8.26
CA LYS A 50 -0.63 4.97 9.12
C LYS A 50 0.53 5.72 8.49
N LEU A 51 0.27 6.88 7.94
CA LEU A 51 1.28 7.76 7.36
C LEU A 51 2.08 8.44 8.48
N ASP A 52 3.38 8.57 8.24
CA ASP A 52 4.34 9.26 9.11
C ASP A 52 5.00 10.40 8.33
N PRO A 53 4.27 11.50 8.06
CA PRO A 53 4.82 12.66 7.40
C PRO A 53 5.82 13.41 8.31
N PRO A 54 6.78 14.14 7.70
CA PRO A 54 7.88 14.78 8.42
C PRO A 54 7.44 15.92 9.37
N ASP A 55 6.21 16.42 9.24
CA ASP A 55 5.64 17.41 10.16
C ASP A 55 5.19 16.82 11.50
N GLY A 56 5.28 15.49 11.66
CA GLY A 56 4.94 14.80 12.91
C GLY A 56 3.43 14.62 13.14
N SER A 57 2.58 14.96 12.17
CA SER A 57 1.19 14.53 12.18
C SER A 57 1.09 13.03 11.88
N PHE A 58 0.07 12.37 12.42
CA PHE A 58 -0.23 10.98 12.06
C PHE A 58 -1.55 10.96 11.31
N GLU A 59 -1.52 10.60 10.03
CA GLU A 59 -2.70 10.48 9.18
C GLU A 59 -2.94 9.01 8.85
N ARG A 60 -4.14 8.50 9.13
CA ARG A 60 -4.55 7.15 8.69
C ARG A 60 -5.31 7.26 7.40
N VAL A 61 -4.87 6.52 6.39
CA VAL A 61 -5.53 6.44 5.09
C VAL A 61 -5.95 5.00 4.83
N SER A 62 -7.13 4.84 4.23
CA SER A 62 -7.64 3.54 3.83
C SER A 62 -7.73 3.45 2.31
N TYR A 63 -7.25 2.35 1.74
CA TYR A 63 -7.36 2.06 0.31
C TYR A 63 -7.91 0.65 0.10
N SER A 64 -8.53 0.43 -1.06
CA SER A 64 -9.06 -0.87 -1.43
C SER A 64 -8.02 -1.72 -2.15
N TYR A 65 -8.20 -3.04 -2.11
CA TYR A 65 -7.37 -3.95 -2.91
C TYR A 65 -7.54 -3.74 -4.41
N ALA A 66 -8.68 -3.20 -4.83
CA ALA A 66 -8.92 -2.83 -6.22
C ALA A 66 -8.05 -1.63 -6.64
N ASP A 67 -7.74 -0.70 -5.74
CA ASP A 67 -6.87 0.43 -6.03
C ASP A 67 -5.44 -0.03 -6.35
N VAL A 68 -4.97 -1.06 -5.63
CA VAL A 68 -3.70 -1.74 -5.91
C VAL A 68 -3.75 -2.51 -7.22
N LEU A 69 -4.83 -3.26 -7.45
CA LEU A 69 -5.02 -4.03 -8.69
C LEU A 69 -5.07 -3.13 -9.94
N THR A 70 -5.60 -1.92 -9.81
CA THR A 70 -5.76 -0.96 -10.91
C THR A 70 -4.60 0.03 -11.02
N GLU A 71 -3.53 -0.18 -10.25
CA GLU A 71 -2.33 0.68 -10.24
C GLU A 71 -2.64 2.15 -9.90
N THR A 72 -3.79 2.42 -9.26
CA THR A 72 -4.11 3.75 -8.75
C THR A 72 -3.35 4.02 -7.46
N VAL A 73 -3.01 2.95 -6.72
CA VAL A 73 -2.18 2.96 -5.53
C VAL A 73 -1.11 1.87 -5.65
N GLU A 74 0.15 2.25 -5.61
CA GLU A 74 1.28 1.33 -5.51
C GLU A 74 1.80 1.32 -4.06
N LEU A 75 2.12 0.13 -3.55
CA LEU A 75 2.80 -0.06 -2.28
C LEU A 75 4.21 -0.58 -2.55
N MET A 76 5.19 -0.09 -1.78
CA MET A 76 6.57 -0.60 -1.82
C MET A 76 7.04 -0.86 -0.40
N LEU A 77 7.60 -2.05 -0.13
CA LEU A 77 8.18 -2.34 1.18
C LEU A 77 9.51 -1.62 1.36
N CYS A 78 9.66 -1.00 2.51
CA CYS A 78 10.93 -0.52 3.00
C CYS A 78 11.50 -1.58 3.95
N LYS A 79 12.19 -2.60 3.42
CA LYS A 79 12.90 -3.59 4.25
C LYS A 79 14.16 -2.96 4.86
N GLU A 80 14.45 -3.29 6.12
CA GLU A 80 15.64 -2.79 6.84
C GLU A 80 16.97 -3.20 6.20
N ASP A 81 17.01 -4.26 5.39
CA ASP A 81 18.19 -4.73 4.65
C ASP A 81 18.58 -3.88 3.42
N GLY A 82 18.00 -2.67 3.25
CA GLY A 82 18.32 -1.77 2.13
C GLY A 82 17.76 -2.21 0.77
N ASN A 83 16.92 -3.26 0.74
CA ASN A 83 16.29 -3.75 -0.49
C ASN A 83 14.83 -3.30 -0.56
N THR A 84 14.50 -2.38 -1.47
CA THR A 84 13.12 -1.91 -1.68
C THR A 84 12.42 -2.85 -2.66
N THR A 85 11.51 -3.69 -2.15
CA THR A 85 10.73 -4.59 -3.01
C THR A 85 9.43 -3.89 -3.41
N LYS A 86 9.22 -3.67 -4.71
CA LYS A 86 7.93 -3.21 -5.24
C LYS A 86 6.92 -4.33 -5.13
N PHE A 87 5.71 -4.05 -4.66
CA PHE A 87 4.59 -4.95 -4.85
C PHE A 87 4.13 -4.88 -6.30
N VAL A 88 4.63 -5.79 -7.13
CA VAL A 88 4.12 -6.02 -8.48
C VAL A 88 3.20 -7.22 -8.41
N VAL A 89 1.92 -7.00 -8.64
CA VAL A 89 0.97 -8.10 -8.82
C VAL A 89 1.16 -8.58 -10.26
N GLU A 90 1.87 -9.70 -10.47
CA GLU A 90 1.96 -10.31 -11.81
C GLU A 90 0.55 -10.69 -12.29
N HIS A 91 0.21 -10.28 -13.53
CA HIS A 91 -1.08 -10.52 -14.19
C HIS A 91 -1.10 -11.81 -14.99
#